data_AF-A0A3M1KIS8-F1
#
_entry.id   AF-A0A3M1KIS8-F1
#
_cell.length_a   1.000
_cell.length_b   1.000
_cell.length_c   1.000
_cell.angle_alpha   90.00
_cell.angle_beta   90.00
_cell.angle_gamma   90.00
#
_symmetry.space_group_name_H-M   'P 1'
#
loop_
_entity.id
_entity.type
_entity.pdbx_description
1 polymer ?
#
loop_
_entity_poly.entity_id
_entity_poly.type
_entity_poly.pdbx_seq_one_letter_code
_entity_poly.pdbx_strand_id
1 'polypeptide(L)'
;MRKNFFVMALVAVFAMVTTLAVSGNADAADLKGWKRKVAMTVAKKQVYPRSALRREIEGAAKVKVTVDHSGKIASFEVLQPTGHDVLDREIPRLMERIDPLPKPPADASDDQLTFIIPLAWVLQ
;
A
#
# COMPACT_ATOMS: atom_id res chain seq x y z
N MET A 1 37.69 2.41 -4.85
CA MET A 1 36.63 2.24 -3.83
C MET A 1 35.29 2.56 -4.49
N ARG A 2 34.31 1.67 -4.31
CA ARG A 2 33.01 1.61 -5.00
C ARG A 2 32.20 2.88 -4.69
N LYS A 3 31.82 3.69 -5.69
CA LYS A 3 30.58 3.60 -6.51
C LYS A 3 29.32 3.58 -5.62
N ASN A 4 28.33 4.47 -5.70
CA ASN A 4 27.96 5.48 -6.69
C ASN A 4 27.03 6.50 -6.04
N PHE A 5 27.16 7.75 -6.48
CA PHE A 5 26.35 8.91 -6.13
C PHE A 5 24.87 8.71 -6.46
N PHE A 6 24.04 9.20 -5.55
CA PHE A 6 22.60 9.43 -5.64
C PHE A 6 22.24 10.15 -6.94
N VAL A 7 21.72 9.42 -7.93
CA VAL A 7 21.06 9.99 -9.12
C VAL A 7 19.90 9.08 -9.49
N MET A 8 18.67 9.50 -9.17
CA MET A 8 17.52 9.20 -10.02
C MET A 8 16.75 10.50 -10.23
N ALA A 9 16.97 11.03 -11.42
CA ALA A 9 16.36 12.21 -11.96
C ALA A 9 14.84 12.05 -12.03
N LEU A 10 14.16 13.06 -11.52
CA LEU A 10 12.74 13.32 -11.72
C LEU A 10 12.63 14.00 -13.10
N VAL A 11 12.47 13.20 -14.16
CA VAL A 11 12.16 13.71 -15.50
C VAL A 11 10.70 13.44 -15.78
N ALA A 12 9.87 14.44 -15.53
CA ALA A 12 8.50 14.50 -16.01
C ALA A 12 8.53 14.98 -17.48
N VAL A 13 8.28 14.07 -18.42
CA VAL A 13 7.90 14.42 -19.79
C VAL A 13 6.51 13.83 -20.03
N PHE A 14 5.51 14.70 -19.93
CA PHE A 14 4.13 14.39 -20.29
C PHE A 14 4.01 14.56 -21.81
N ALA A 15 4.11 13.46 -22.54
CA ALA A 15 3.77 13.42 -23.96
C ALA A 15 2.27 13.12 -24.11
N MET A 16 1.60 13.99 -24.85
CA MET A 16 0.17 13.95 -25.17
C MET A 16 -0.11 12.93 -26.29
N VAL A 17 -1.01 11.97 -26.06
CA VAL A 17 -1.78 11.27 -27.10
C VAL A 17 -3.18 10.94 -26.55
N THR A 18 -4.20 11.25 -27.35
CA THR A 18 -5.63 11.08 -27.13
C THR A 18 -6.11 9.67 -27.47
N THR A 19 -7.11 9.12 -26.75
CA THR A 19 -8.20 8.27 -27.32
C THR A 19 -9.29 7.90 -26.30
N LEU A 20 -10.55 8.17 -26.70
CA LEU A 20 -11.84 7.48 -26.51
C LEU A 20 -12.43 7.20 -25.10
N ALA A 21 -13.54 7.93 -24.85
CA ALA A 21 -14.80 7.55 -24.20
C ALA A 21 -14.80 6.52 -23.05
N VAL A 22 -14.81 7.11 -21.85
CA VAL A 22 -15.34 6.66 -20.55
C VAL A 22 -16.35 5.49 -20.60
N SER A 23 -15.94 4.35 -20.05
CA SER A 23 -16.83 3.41 -19.32
C SER A 23 -16.69 3.53 -17.79
N GLY A 24 -16.01 4.59 -17.31
CA GLY A 24 -15.46 4.72 -15.95
C GLY A 24 -16.43 4.87 -14.77
N ASN A 25 -17.72 4.57 -14.91
CA ASN A 25 -18.66 4.62 -13.78
C ASN A 25 -18.80 3.28 -13.04
N ALA A 26 -18.79 2.15 -13.74
CA ALA A 26 -18.78 0.82 -13.12
C ALA A 26 -17.39 0.48 -12.56
N ASP A 27 -16.35 0.78 -13.34
CA ASP A 27 -14.95 0.48 -13.01
C ASP A 27 -14.47 1.24 -11.76
N ALA A 28 -14.85 2.50 -11.63
CA ALA A 28 -14.50 3.32 -10.47
C ALA A 28 -15.23 2.86 -9.20
N ALA A 29 -16.47 2.37 -9.33
CA ALA A 29 -17.25 1.84 -8.22
C ALA A 29 -16.67 0.52 -7.70
N ASP A 30 -16.24 -0.36 -8.61
CA ASP A 30 -15.62 -1.65 -8.27
C ASP A 30 -14.25 -1.48 -7.63
N LEU A 31 -13.42 -0.57 -8.14
CA LEU A 31 -12.13 -0.24 -7.51
C LEU A 31 -12.32 0.36 -6.11
N LYS A 32 -13.30 1.25 -5.93
CA LYS A 32 -13.62 1.82 -4.60
C LYS A 32 -14.09 0.73 -3.63
N GLY A 33 -14.95 -0.18 -4.09
CA GLY A 33 -15.43 -1.31 -3.30
C GLY A 33 -14.29 -2.24 -2.87
N TRP A 34 -13.39 -2.55 -3.80
CA TRP A 34 -12.19 -3.34 -3.53
C TRP A 34 -11.25 -2.65 -2.53
N LYS A 35 -10.92 -1.36 -2.73
CA LYS A 35 -10.09 -0.58 -1.78
C LYS A 35 -10.67 -0.61 -0.36
N ARG A 36 -12.00 -0.53 -0.23
CA ARG A 36 -12.68 -0.65 1.08
C ARG A 36 -12.52 -2.04 1.69
N LYS A 37 -12.63 -3.12 0.90
CA LYS A 37 -12.36 -4.50 1.38
C LYS A 37 -10.92 -4.67 1.83
N VAL A 38 -9.95 -4.11 1.10
CA VAL A 38 -8.54 -4.09 1.49
C VAL A 38 -8.36 -3.35 2.82
N ALA A 39 -8.89 -2.13 2.94
CA ALA A 39 -8.80 -1.34 4.18
C ALA A 39 -9.40 -2.07 5.39
N MET A 40 -10.55 -2.73 5.24
CA MET A 40 -11.14 -3.55 6.31
C MET A 40 -10.26 -4.75 6.67
N THR A 41 -9.65 -5.40 5.69
CA THR A 41 -8.74 -6.55 5.91
C THR A 41 -7.51 -6.11 6.68
N VAL A 42 -6.91 -4.99 6.28
CA VAL A 42 -5.75 -4.38 6.96
C VAL A 42 -6.12 -4.00 8.38
N ALA A 43 -7.20 -3.23 8.59
CA ALA A 43 -7.63 -2.79 9.91
C ALA A 43 -7.90 -3.97 10.86
N LYS A 44 -8.52 -5.06 10.37
CA LYS A 44 -8.79 -6.27 11.15
C LYS A 44 -7.52 -7.02 11.56
N LYS A 45 -6.45 -6.91 10.77
CA LYS A 45 -5.19 -7.66 10.96
C LYS A 45 -4.05 -6.80 11.52
N GLN A 46 -4.24 -5.49 11.58
CA GLN A 46 -3.30 -4.55 12.18
C GLN A 46 -3.24 -4.79 13.68
N VAL A 47 -2.02 -4.90 14.20
CA VAL A 47 -1.76 -5.14 15.61
C VAL A 47 -1.02 -3.93 16.16
N TYR A 48 -1.41 -3.46 17.34
CA TYR A 48 -0.65 -2.48 18.11
C TYR A 48 0.38 -3.23 18.97
N PRO A 49 1.69 -3.11 18.68
CA PRO A 49 2.73 -3.78 19.46
C PRO A 49 2.60 -3.45 20.95
N ARG A 50 2.59 -4.47 21.81
CA ARG A 50 2.42 -4.28 23.28
C ARG A 50 3.43 -3.30 23.87
N SER A 51 4.66 -3.28 23.36
CA SER A 51 5.71 -2.37 23.83
C SER A 51 5.48 -0.92 23.38
N ALA A 52 4.86 -0.70 22.22
CA ALA A 52 4.44 0.62 21.79
C ALA A 52 3.25 1.10 22.62
N LEU A 53 2.26 0.23 22.88
CA LEU A 53 1.08 0.56 23.68
C LEU A 53 1.42 0.98 25.10
N ARG A 54 2.33 0.24 25.77
CA ARG A 54 2.79 0.60 27.13
C ARG A 54 3.55 1.93 27.20
N ARG A 55 4.11 2.37 26.08
CA ARG A 55 4.86 3.63 25.97
C ARG A 55 4.04 4.71 25.27
N GLU A 56 2.76 4.44 25.00
CA GLU A 56 1.85 5.37 24.34
C GLU A 56 2.40 5.90 23.01
N ILE A 57 3.14 5.05 22.27
CA ILE A 57 3.79 5.44 21.01
C ILE A 57 2.80 5.33 19.86
N GLU A 58 2.35 6.47 19.38
CA GLU A 58 1.55 6.61 18.17
C GLU A 58 2.40 6.86 16.93
N GLY A 59 1.81 6.70 15.75
CA GLY A 59 2.50 7.00 14.51
C GLY A 59 1.74 6.58 13.27
N ALA A 60 2.11 7.13 12.12
CA ALA A 60 1.50 6.82 10.84
C ALA A 60 2.56 6.46 9.80
N ALA A 61 2.29 5.42 9.01
CA ALA A 61 3.15 4.97 7.92
C ALA A 61 2.37 4.92 6.60
N LYS A 62 3.11 4.99 5.49
CA LYS A 62 2.57 4.74 4.14
C LYS A 62 3.35 3.62 3.51
N VAL A 63 2.65 2.57 3.10
CA VAL A 63 3.25 1.40 2.46
C VAL A 63 2.71 1.29 1.04
N LYS A 64 3.59 1.29 0.06
CA LYS A 64 3.26 0.94 -1.33
C LYS A 64 3.22 -0.56 -1.42
N VAL A 65 2.15 -1.12 -1.95
CA VAL A 65 1.95 -2.56 -2.12
C VAL A 65 1.60 -2.83 -3.57
N THR A 66 2.22 -3.87 -4.11
CA THR A 66 1.93 -4.41 -5.43
C THR A 66 1.35 -5.81 -5.26
N VAL A 67 0.14 -6.02 -5.78
CA VAL A 67 -0.55 -7.31 -5.72
C VAL A 67 -0.77 -7.85 -7.12
N ASP A 68 -0.78 -9.17 -7.28
CA ASP A 68 -1.18 -9.81 -8.53
C ASP A 68 -2.71 -9.93 -8.67
N HIS A 69 -3.17 -10.41 -9.82
CA HIS A 69 -4.59 -10.66 -10.10
C HIS A 69 -5.25 -11.69 -9.16
N SER A 70 -4.48 -12.50 -8.43
CA SER A 70 -4.99 -13.46 -7.44
C SER A 70 -5.19 -12.81 -6.06
N GLY A 71 -4.66 -11.60 -5.87
CA GLY A 71 -4.62 -10.90 -4.59
C GLY A 71 -3.36 -11.18 -3.77
N LYS A 72 -2.42 -11.97 -4.29
CA LYS A 72 -1.15 -12.25 -3.61
C LYS A 72 -0.26 -11.02 -3.63
N ILE A 73 0.41 -10.75 -2.53
CA ILE A 73 1.38 -9.65 -2.47
C ILE A 73 2.65 -10.05 -3.24
N ALA A 74 2.94 -9.32 -4.32
CA ALA A 74 4.15 -9.47 -5.11
C ALA A 74 5.33 -8.71 -4.49
N SER A 75 5.09 -7.49 -4.02
CA SER A 75 6.10 -6.70 -3.29
C SER A 75 5.45 -5.63 -2.42
N PHE A 76 6.21 -5.13 -1.45
CA PHE A 76 5.85 -3.94 -0.68
C PHE A 76 7.07 -3.07 -0.38
N GLU A 77 6.84 -1.77 -0.26
CA GLU A 77 7.86 -0.76 0.04
C GLU A 77 7.31 0.25 1.05
N VAL A 78 8.07 0.54 2.10
CA VAL A 78 7.71 1.59 3.07
C VAL A 78 8.10 2.94 2.48
N LEU A 79 7.11 3.70 2.02
CA LEU A 79 7.31 5.05 1.48
C LEU A 79 7.53 6.09 2.59
N GLN A 80 6.82 5.90 3.70
CA GLN A 80 6.91 6.77 4.86
C GLN A 80 6.88 5.88 6.12
N PRO A 81 7.97 5.80 6.89
CA PRO A 81 7.98 5.10 8.18
C PRO A 81 7.24 5.91 9.24
N THR A 82 6.90 5.29 10.37
CA THR A 82 6.26 5.99 11.49
C THR A 82 7.23 6.89 12.27
N GLY A 83 8.55 6.71 12.07
CA GLY A 83 9.58 7.35 12.91
C GLY A 83 9.83 6.60 14.22
N HIS A 84 9.28 5.40 14.38
CA HIS A 84 9.41 4.58 15.58
C HIS A 84 9.63 3.11 15.20
N ASP A 85 10.86 2.61 15.39
CA ASP A 85 11.26 1.23 15.06
C ASP A 85 10.31 0.15 15.61
N VAL A 86 9.66 0.42 16.75
CA VAL A 86 8.70 -0.52 17.34
C VAL A 86 7.47 -0.73 16.46
N LEU A 87 6.97 0.32 15.81
CA LEU A 87 5.83 0.27 14.90
C LEU A 87 6.30 -0.18 13.51
N ASP A 88 7.43 0.33 13.03
CA ASP A 88 7.97 -0.01 11.71
C ASP A 88 8.30 -1.51 11.57
N ARG A 89 8.77 -2.15 12.64
CA ARG A 89 8.97 -3.62 12.68
C ARG A 89 7.68 -4.43 12.57
N GLU A 90 6.52 -3.83 12.79
CA GLU A 90 5.22 -4.49 12.65
C GLU A 90 4.72 -4.50 11.21
N ILE A 91 5.19 -3.58 10.37
CA ILE A 91 4.79 -3.48 8.96
C ILE A 91 5.01 -4.79 8.19
N PRO A 92 6.21 -5.42 8.16
CA PRO A 92 6.40 -6.67 7.42
C PRO A 92 5.51 -7.80 7.94
N ARG A 93 5.33 -7.90 9.26
CA ARG A 93 4.44 -8.91 9.88
C ARG A 93 2.98 -8.68 9.50
N LEU A 94 2.56 -7.42 9.37
CA LEU A 94 1.23 -7.09 8.88
C LEU A 94 1.06 -7.52 7.42
N MET A 95 2.05 -7.26 6.56
CA MET A 95 2.02 -7.66 5.14
C MET A 95 1.89 -9.18 5.00
N GLU A 96 2.64 -9.96 5.79
CA GLU A 96 2.52 -11.42 5.82
C GLU A 96 1.11 -11.89 6.26
N ARG A 97 0.48 -11.20 7.22
CA ARG A 97 -0.86 -11.59 7.73
C ARG A 97 -2.01 -11.25 6.81
N ILE A 98 -1.83 -10.27 5.95
CA ILE A 98 -2.85 -9.83 4.99
C ILE A 98 -2.65 -10.48 3.61
N ASP A 99 -1.62 -11.30 3.42
CA ASP A 99 -1.40 -12.09 2.20
C ASP A 99 -2.24 -13.40 2.27
N PRO A 100 -3.11 -13.69 1.27
CA PRO A 100 -3.49 -12.84 0.14
C PRO A 100 -4.55 -11.80 0.51
N LEU A 101 -4.48 -10.66 -0.18
CA LEU A 101 -5.48 -9.60 -0.12
C LEU A 101 -6.71 -9.96 -0.98
N PRO A 102 -7.84 -9.26 -0.80
CA PRO A 102 -9.00 -9.42 -1.68
C PRO A 102 -8.62 -9.30 -3.16
N LYS A 103 -9.13 -10.22 -3.99
CA LYS A 103 -8.88 -10.25 -5.42
C LYS A 103 -9.19 -8.88 -6.07
N PRO A 104 -8.23 -8.28 -6.80
CA PRO A 104 -8.48 -7.05 -7.55
C PRO A 104 -9.59 -7.22 -8.60
N PRO A 105 -10.34 -6.14 -8.93
CA PRO A 105 -11.26 -6.15 -10.05
C PRO A 105 -10.51 -6.35 -11.38
N ALA A 106 -11.16 -7.00 -12.36
CA ALA A 106 -10.54 -7.47 -13.60
C ALA A 106 -10.00 -6.34 -14.50
N ASP A 107 -10.50 -5.11 -14.33
CA ASP A 107 -10.12 -3.96 -15.15
C ASP A 107 -8.88 -3.20 -14.66
N ALA A 108 -8.19 -3.72 -13.63
CA ALA A 108 -6.81 -3.31 -13.34
C ALA A 108 -5.94 -3.80 -14.50
N SER A 109 -5.67 -2.90 -15.45
CA SER A 109 -5.13 -3.22 -16.79
C SER A 109 -3.71 -3.79 -16.82
N ASP A 110 -3.09 -3.97 -15.65
CA ASP A 110 -1.78 -4.60 -15.48
C ASP A 110 -1.97 -5.92 -14.72
N ASP A 111 -1.17 -6.94 -15.05
CA ASP A 111 -1.08 -8.21 -14.30
C ASP A 111 -0.84 -8.00 -12.79
N GLN A 112 -0.42 -6.79 -12.41
CA GLN A 112 -0.20 -6.36 -11.05
C GLN A 112 -0.82 -4.98 -10.78
N LEU A 113 -1.50 -4.85 -9.64
CA LEU A 113 -2.08 -3.60 -9.17
C LEU A 113 -1.20 -3.00 -8.06
N THR A 114 -0.73 -1.76 -8.26
CA THR A 114 0.06 -1.03 -7.25
C THR A 114 -0.77 0.07 -6.59
N PHE A 115 -0.76 0.14 -5.27
CA PHE A 115 -1.51 1.11 -4.48
C PHE A 115 -0.82 1.41 -3.14
N ILE A 116 -1.30 2.43 -2.43
CA ILE A 116 -0.75 2.86 -1.14
C ILE A 116 -1.74 2.54 -0.03
N ILE A 117 -1.23 1.90 1.03
CA ILE A 117 -1.96 1.63 2.26
C ILE A 117 -1.47 2.62 3.34
N PRO A 118 -2.34 3.53 3.81
CA PRO A 118 -2.05 4.31 5.00
C PRO A 118 -2.25 3.44 6.25
N LEU A 119 -1.26 3.41 7.13
CA LEU A 119 -1.31 2.75 8.43
C LEU A 119 -1.24 3.82 9.51
N ALA A 120 -2.05 3.66 10.56
CA ALA A 120 -2.02 4.54 11.73
C ALA A 120 -2.17 3.72 13.00
N TRP A 121 -1.31 3.97 13.98
CA TRP A 121 -1.45 3.49 15.35
C TRP A 121 -1.78 4.71 16.20
N VAL A 122 -3.02 4.77 16.67
CA VAL A 122 -3.53 5.81 17.55
C VAL A 122 -4.13 5.17 18.79
N LEU A 123 -3.98 5.82 19.93
CA LEU A 123 -4.68 5.49 21.17
C LEU A 123 -6.15 5.93 21.03
N GLN A 124 -7.05 5.21 21.69
CA GLN A 124 -8.49 5.50 21.69
C GLN A 124 -8.89 6.09 23.04
#